data_AF-A0A0A0LN71-F1
#
_entry.id   AF-A0A0A0LN71-F1
#
_cell.length_a   1.000
_cell.length_b   1.000
_cell.length_c   1.000
_cell.angle_alpha   90.00
_cell.angle_beta   90.00
_cell.angle_gamma   90.00
#
_symmetry.space_group_name_H-M   'P 1'
#
loop_
_entity.id
_entity.type
_entity.pdbx_description
1 polymer ?
#
loop_
_entity_poly.entity_id
_entity_poly.type
_entity_poly.pdbx_seq_one_letter_code
_entity_poly.pdbx_strand_id
1 'polypeptide(L)'
;MQISFLDAMHGMLEESKYIFNSFTCPDAVVVNIDSGEGIPNVYVGHVEDRPHLADVKKAPNLRKLKYIKNFHIFDLDFKRDCREGKLPNYVVIEQRYFDLASLPGNDDHPSHDVSEGQKLIKEVYEALRSCPQWNEILFLITYDEHGGFFDHVPPPSAGVPNPDGRLGPPPYNFNFDRLGLRVPTIFVSPWIEPGTVVHRPRGPDPTSEFEHSSIPATVKKIFGLKQFLTKRDQWAGTFDIVLNRHTPRTDCPVTLNNPVKLRDVEANEMRQISEFQEELVQLAAVLRGDGKKEIYPKKLVEKMSVVEAASYCENALKSFFNECEKAKENGADESQVVVCGKNNQILQPSNSKPKSLARKFFACFACHG
;
A
#
# COMPACT_ATOMS: atom_id res chain seq x y z
N MET A 1 14.86 -9.20 -2.49
CA MET A 1 14.06 -9.96 -1.50
C MET A 1 13.52 -8.94 -0.51
N GLN A 2 12.63 -8.10 -1.04
CA GLN A 2 12.09 -6.93 -0.38
C GLN A 2 11.02 -7.33 0.63
N ILE A 3 11.03 -6.65 1.76
CA ILE A 3 9.82 -6.33 2.52
C ILE A 3 9.08 -5.31 1.65
N SER A 4 7.85 -5.61 1.23
CA SER A 4 7.10 -4.70 0.36
C SER A 4 6.88 -3.36 1.06
N PHE A 5 6.72 -2.29 0.30
CA PHE A 5 6.39 -0.95 0.80
C PHE A 5 5.20 -0.94 1.80
N LEU A 6 4.26 -1.88 1.65
CA LEU A 6 3.13 -2.14 2.56
C LEU A 6 3.53 -2.82 3.88
N ASP A 7 4.48 -3.76 3.85
CA ASP A 7 5.07 -4.37 5.05
C ASP A 7 5.94 -3.37 5.83
N ALA A 8 6.41 -2.34 5.15
CA ALA A 8 7.08 -1.20 5.73
C ALA A 8 6.09 -0.22 6.39
N MET A 9 4.77 -0.43 6.38
CA MET A 9 3.82 0.32 7.22
C MET A 9 3.36 -0.47 8.46
N HIS A 10 3.99 -1.62 8.71
CA HIS A 10 3.55 -2.66 9.63
C HIS A 10 3.64 -2.35 11.14
N GLY A 11 4.25 -1.23 11.55
CA GLY A 11 4.20 -0.79 12.96
C GLY A 11 3.01 0.10 13.30
N MET A 12 1.98 0.10 12.45
CA MET A 12 0.64 0.31 12.98
C MET A 12 -0.01 -0.97 13.47
N LEU A 13 0.14 -2.15 12.85
CA LEU A 13 -0.73 -3.27 13.23
C LEU A 13 -0.18 -4.67 12.82
N GLU A 14 -0.34 -5.64 13.74
CA GLU A 14 0.23 -6.99 13.81
C GLU A 14 -0.20 -8.00 12.72
N GLU A 15 0.67 -9.01 12.56
CA GLU A 15 0.58 -10.32 11.88
C GLU A 15 0.21 -10.45 10.40
N SER A 16 1.16 -10.96 9.59
CA SER A 16 1.15 -12.27 8.87
C SER A 16 2.13 -12.22 7.68
N LYS A 17 3.22 -13.00 7.67
CA LYS A 17 3.36 -14.31 6.99
C LYS A 17 2.67 -14.35 5.61
N TYR A 18 3.41 -14.10 4.54
CA TYR A 18 3.53 -14.86 3.27
C TYR A 18 4.40 -14.02 2.31
N ILE A 19 5.40 -14.64 1.71
CA ILE A 19 6.48 -14.01 0.91
C ILE A 19 6.58 -14.74 -0.43
N PHE A 20 7.07 -14.02 -1.46
CA PHE A 20 7.31 -14.36 -2.89
C PHE A 20 6.20 -13.83 -3.82
N ASN A 21 6.41 -13.35 -5.06
CA ASN A 21 7.52 -13.42 -6.04
C ASN A 21 7.45 -12.18 -6.99
N SER A 22 8.59 -11.51 -7.28
CA SER A 22 8.84 -10.50 -8.36
C SER A 22 7.85 -9.31 -8.49
N PHE A 23 8.23 -8.09 -8.89
CA PHE A 23 8.05 -7.58 -10.27
C PHE A 23 8.08 -6.03 -10.28
N THR A 24 8.96 -5.39 -11.09
CA THR A 24 9.20 -3.93 -11.14
C THR A 24 7.97 -3.05 -11.35
N CYS A 25 7.55 -2.35 -10.29
CA CYS A 25 6.53 -1.30 -10.34
C CYS A 25 7.07 0.01 -9.74
N PRO A 26 6.88 1.19 -10.37
CA PRO A 26 7.33 2.45 -9.83
C PRO A 26 6.40 2.89 -8.70
N ASP A 27 6.66 2.46 -7.47
CA ASP A 27 6.01 2.96 -6.27
C ASP A 27 6.28 4.47 -6.13
N ALA A 28 5.20 5.25 -6.22
CA ALA A 28 5.24 6.69 -6.07
C ALA A 28 4.71 7.07 -4.68
N VAL A 29 5.54 7.74 -3.88
CA VAL A 29 5.22 8.16 -2.51
C VAL A 29 5.36 9.67 -2.43
N VAL A 30 4.31 10.37 -2.02
CA VAL A 30 4.35 11.80 -1.78
C VAL A 30 4.29 12.03 -0.28
N VAL A 31 5.31 12.69 0.26
CA VAL A 31 5.38 13.07 1.67
C VAL A 31 5.30 14.59 1.76
N ASN A 32 4.32 15.09 2.50
CA ASN A 32 4.30 16.50 2.91
C ASN A 32 5.31 16.68 4.07
N ILE A 33 6.26 17.60 3.89
CA ILE A 33 7.39 17.89 4.77
C ILE A 33 6.98 18.93 5.84
N ASP A 34 5.88 19.67 5.67
CA ASP A 34 5.40 20.60 6.69
C ASP A 34 4.60 19.86 7.77
N SER A 35 5.02 20.07 9.00
CA SER A 35 4.80 19.16 10.12
C SER A 35 3.41 19.29 10.73
N GLY A 36 2.65 18.19 10.69
CA GLY A 36 1.49 17.94 11.52
C GLY A 36 1.25 16.44 11.67
N GLU A 37 0.73 16.01 12.83
CA GLU A 37 0.28 14.61 13.01
C GLU A 37 -0.82 14.30 11.98
N GLY A 38 -0.65 13.24 11.20
CA GLY A 38 -1.62 12.85 10.18
C GLY A 38 -1.49 11.37 9.80
N ILE A 39 -2.63 10.69 9.71
CA ILE A 39 -2.71 9.31 9.23
C ILE A 39 -2.46 9.31 7.71
N PRO A 40 -1.69 8.35 7.17
CA PRO A 40 -1.45 8.22 5.74
C PRO A 40 -2.73 7.94 4.93
N ASN A 41 -2.82 8.54 3.73
CA ASN A 41 -3.84 8.24 2.73
C ASN A 41 -3.21 7.52 1.52
N VAL A 42 -4.00 6.73 0.81
CA VAL A 42 -3.58 5.95 -0.36
C VAL A 42 -4.45 6.38 -1.54
N TYR A 43 -3.81 6.88 -2.59
CA TYR A 43 -4.44 7.29 -3.85
C TYR A 43 -4.07 6.26 -4.92
N VAL A 44 -5.04 5.80 -5.72
CA VAL A 44 -4.84 4.69 -6.66
C VAL A 44 -5.26 5.09 -8.07
N GLY A 45 -4.45 4.78 -9.09
CA GLY A 45 -4.59 5.17 -10.50
C GLY A 45 -5.89 4.85 -11.29
N HIS A 46 -6.98 5.63 -11.18
CA HIS A 46 -8.24 5.72 -12.02
C HIS A 46 -9.10 4.45 -12.30
N VAL A 47 -10.39 4.44 -12.73
CA VAL A 47 -11.56 5.37 -12.87
C VAL A 47 -12.83 4.68 -12.35
N GLU A 48 -12.93 3.36 -12.50
CA GLU A 48 -14.04 2.52 -12.03
C GLU A 48 -13.57 1.51 -10.97
N ASP A 49 -12.26 1.35 -10.85
CA ASP A 49 -11.59 0.57 -9.83
C ASP A 49 -11.41 1.41 -8.56
N ARG A 50 -12.15 1.01 -7.53
CA ARG A 50 -11.78 1.29 -6.14
C ARG A 50 -10.32 0.78 -5.90
N PRO A 51 -9.62 1.18 -4.81
CA PRO A 51 -8.18 0.89 -4.58
C PRO A 51 -7.70 -0.54 -4.83
N HIS A 52 -6.51 -0.70 -5.40
CA HIS A 52 -6.01 -2.02 -5.71
C HIS A 52 -5.88 -2.88 -4.46
N LEU A 53 -6.25 -4.13 -4.66
CA LEU A 53 -6.41 -5.11 -3.62
C LEU A 53 -5.13 -5.55 -2.91
N ALA A 54 -3.97 -5.31 -3.54
CA ALA A 54 -2.62 -5.52 -3.01
C ALA A 54 -2.56 -5.03 -1.56
N ASP A 55 -2.99 -3.80 -1.36
CA ASP A 55 -2.96 -3.09 -0.08
C ASP A 55 -3.90 -3.71 0.94
N VAL A 56 -5.10 -4.09 0.49
CA VAL A 56 -6.21 -4.46 1.37
C VAL A 56 -5.99 -5.83 2.04
N LYS A 57 -5.29 -6.80 1.46
CA LYS A 57 -4.97 -8.08 2.18
C LYS A 57 -3.53 -8.14 2.69
N LYS A 58 -2.55 -7.50 2.02
CA LYS A 58 -1.15 -7.47 2.53
C LYS A 58 -1.10 -6.69 3.84
N ALA A 59 -1.97 -5.70 4.02
CA ALA A 59 -2.23 -5.08 5.31
C ALA A 59 -3.66 -5.41 5.79
N PRO A 60 -3.89 -6.50 6.54
CA PRO A 60 -5.22 -6.87 7.07
C PRO A 60 -5.88 -5.75 7.89
N ASN A 61 -5.06 -4.81 8.28
CA ASN A 61 -5.39 -3.62 9.04
C ASN A 61 -5.95 -2.48 8.21
N LEU A 62 -5.57 -2.34 6.93
CA LEU A 62 -6.23 -1.42 6.00
C LEU A 62 -7.67 -1.86 5.69
N ARG A 63 -8.06 -3.08 6.08
CA ARG A 63 -9.46 -3.55 6.04
C ARG A 63 -10.32 -3.04 7.19
N LYS A 64 -9.73 -2.38 8.20
CA LYS A 64 -10.51 -1.84 9.32
C LYS A 64 -11.40 -0.71 8.83
N LEU A 65 -12.61 -0.64 9.35
CA LEU A 65 -13.61 0.35 8.94
C LEU A 65 -13.11 1.80 9.02
N LYS A 66 -12.23 2.15 9.97
CA LYS A 66 -11.64 3.50 10.03
C LYS A 66 -10.85 3.89 8.77
N TYR A 67 -10.24 2.94 8.05
CA TYR A 67 -9.34 3.25 6.93
C TYR A 67 -10.01 3.16 5.55
N ILE A 68 -11.25 2.65 5.46
CA ILE A 68 -11.91 2.46 4.16
C ILE A 68 -12.16 3.78 3.41
N LYS A 69 -12.12 4.94 4.10
CA LYS A 69 -12.24 6.26 3.49
C LYS A 69 -10.90 6.85 3.02
N ASN A 70 -9.78 6.19 3.31
CA ASN A 70 -8.43 6.65 2.96
C ASN A 70 -8.01 6.22 1.55
N PHE A 71 -8.92 5.63 0.79
CA PHE A 71 -8.68 5.13 -0.54
C PHE A 71 -9.40 5.99 -1.56
N HIS A 72 -8.62 6.53 -2.50
CA HIS A 72 -9.06 7.59 -3.38
C HIS A 72 -8.74 7.27 -4.84
N ILE A 73 -9.59 7.75 -5.76
CA ILE A 73 -9.38 7.60 -7.20
C ILE A 73 -8.37 8.65 -7.66
N PHE A 74 -7.26 8.24 -8.27
CA PHE A 74 -6.17 9.12 -8.69
C PHE A 74 -6.67 10.29 -9.54
N ASP A 75 -7.20 10.08 -10.73
CA ASP A 75 -7.40 11.23 -11.62
C ASP A 75 -8.58 12.13 -11.23
N LEU A 76 -9.44 11.67 -10.33
CA LEU A 76 -10.50 12.51 -9.78
C LEU A 76 -10.05 13.13 -8.45
N ASP A 77 -9.86 12.30 -7.43
CA ASP A 77 -9.59 12.75 -6.07
C ASP A 77 -8.17 13.30 -5.93
N PHE A 78 -7.12 12.59 -6.39
CA PHE A 78 -5.75 13.09 -6.26
C PHE A 78 -5.57 14.41 -7.02
N LYS A 79 -6.00 14.46 -8.29
CA LYS A 79 -5.89 15.68 -9.10
C LYS A 79 -6.72 16.82 -8.51
N ARG A 80 -7.90 16.56 -7.91
CA ARG A 80 -8.69 17.57 -7.19
C ARG A 80 -7.97 18.05 -5.94
N ASP A 81 -7.50 17.13 -5.10
CA ASP A 81 -6.87 17.45 -3.82
C ASP A 81 -5.56 18.23 -4.03
N CYS A 82 -4.79 17.92 -5.10
CA CYS A 82 -3.69 18.75 -5.58
C CYS A 82 -4.15 20.18 -5.91
N ARG A 83 -5.16 20.35 -6.76
CA ARG A 83 -5.64 21.69 -7.16
C ARG A 83 -6.16 22.51 -5.99
N GLU A 84 -6.80 21.86 -5.02
CA GLU A 84 -7.40 22.51 -3.86
C GLU A 84 -6.41 22.70 -2.70
N GLY A 85 -5.18 22.19 -2.78
CA GLY A 85 -4.22 22.23 -1.68
C GLY A 85 -4.70 21.43 -0.46
N LYS A 86 -5.31 20.27 -0.70
CA LYS A 86 -5.87 19.37 0.31
C LYS A 86 -5.19 18.00 0.32
N LEU A 87 -3.99 17.90 -0.26
CA LEU A 87 -3.23 16.66 -0.14
C LEU A 87 -2.91 16.39 1.33
N PRO A 88 -3.09 15.14 1.77
CA PRO A 88 -2.73 14.73 3.12
C PRO A 88 -1.22 14.56 3.25
N ASN A 89 -0.77 14.40 4.49
CA ASN A 89 0.66 14.46 4.80
C ASN A 89 1.46 13.28 4.23
N TYR A 90 0.80 12.16 3.93
CA TYR A 90 1.42 11.01 3.29
C TYR A 90 0.45 10.42 2.29
N VAL A 91 0.92 10.25 1.07
CA VAL A 91 0.20 9.71 -0.07
C VAL A 91 1.02 8.63 -0.72
N VAL A 92 0.38 7.50 -0.96
CA VAL A 92 0.87 6.43 -1.83
C VAL A 92 0.12 6.54 -3.15
N ILE A 93 0.82 6.39 -4.28
CA ILE A 93 0.23 6.27 -5.61
C ILE A 93 0.40 4.83 -6.08
N GLU A 94 -0.71 4.10 -6.21
CA GLU A 94 -0.74 2.76 -6.77
C GLU A 94 -1.02 2.79 -8.28
N GLN A 95 -0.37 1.89 -9.03
CA GLN A 95 -0.49 1.80 -10.47
C GLN A 95 -1.63 0.85 -10.91
N ARG A 96 -1.88 0.79 -12.22
CA ARG A 96 -2.75 -0.18 -12.88
C ARG A 96 -1.93 -1.36 -13.35
N TYR A 97 -2.31 -2.54 -12.85
CA TYR A 97 -1.64 -3.81 -13.13
C TYR A 97 -2.33 -4.65 -14.22
N PHE A 98 -3.49 -4.21 -14.72
CA PHE A 98 -4.22 -4.88 -15.80
C PHE A 98 -4.13 -4.06 -17.10
N ASP A 99 -3.77 -4.73 -18.18
CA ASP A 99 -3.56 -4.13 -19.50
C ASP A 99 -4.86 -4.13 -20.31
N LEU A 100 -5.72 -3.14 -20.06
CA LEU A 100 -7.02 -2.99 -20.73
C LEU A 100 -6.92 -2.03 -21.91
N ALA A 101 -7.75 -2.23 -22.94
CA ALA A 101 -7.71 -1.41 -24.16
C ALA A 101 -7.90 0.09 -23.90
N SER A 102 -8.78 0.44 -22.96
CA SER A 102 -9.08 1.84 -22.60
C SER A 102 -8.24 2.36 -21.43
N LEU A 103 -7.68 1.46 -20.63
CA LEU A 103 -6.93 1.75 -19.40
C LEU A 103 -5.70 0.85 -19.37
N PRO A 104 -4.64 1.17 -20.13
CA PRO A 104 -3.45 0.34 -20.19
C PRO A 104 -2.76 0.28 -18.83
N GLY A 105 -2.03 -0.81 -18.61
CA GLY A 105 -1.17 -0.97 -17.44
C GLY A 105 -0.09 0.10 -17.44
N ASN A 106 0.15 0.72 -16.29
CA ASN A 106 1.07 1.86 -16.14
C ASN A 106 2.06 1.67 -14.98
N ASP A 107 2.46 0.42 -14.79
CA ASP A 107 3.31 -0.09 -13.72
C ASP A 107 4.77 -0.31 -14.17
N ASP A 108 5.18 0.12 -15.37
CA ASP A 108 6.47 -0.22 -16.00
C ASP A 108 6.75 -1.74 -16.13
N HIS A 109 5.77 -2.61 -15.85
CA HIS A 109 5.97 -4.05 -15.77
C HIS A 109 5.84 -4.72 -17.14
N PRO A 110 6.73 -5.65 -17.55
CA PRO A 110 6.54 -6.43 -18.77
C PRO A 110 5.25 -7.29 -18.75
N SER A 111 4.41 -7.32 -19.78
CA SER A 111 4.59 -6.79 -21.14
C SER A 111 3.92 -5.42 -21.37
N HIS A 112 3.64 -4.62 -20.34
CA HIS A 112 3.09 -3.27 -20.49
C HIS A 112 4.13 -2.32 -21.08
N ASP A 113 3.66 -1.28 -21.79
CA ASP A 113 4.55 -0.25 -22.35
C ASP A 113 5.02 0.69 -21.23
N VAL A 114 6.33 0.73 -21.01
CA VAL A 114 6.98 1.60 -20.01
C VAL A 114 6.60 3.07 -20.21
N SER A 115 6.26 3.50 -21.43
CA SER A 115 5.80 4.88 -21.66
C SER A 115 4.52 5.23 -20.89
N GLU A 116 3.65 4.26 -20.58
CA GLU A 116 2.46 4.49 -19.75
C GLU A 116 2.82 4.70 -18.27
N GLY A 117 3.81 3.97 -17.74
CA GLY A 117 4.31 4.22 -16.38
C GLY A 117 5.06 5.55 -16.27
N GLN A 118 5.84 5.92 -17.29
CA GLN A 118 6.45 7.26 -17.38
C GLN A 118 5.38 8.37 -17.50
N LYS A 119 4.25 8.09 -18.14
CA LYS A 119 3.12 9.02 -18.23
C LYS A 119 2.45 9.19 -16.87
N LEU A 120 2.29 8.12 -16.09
CA LEU A 120 1.82 8.22 -14.70
C LEU A 120 2.73 9.13 -13.86
N ILE A 121 4.06 8.91 -13.92
CA ILE A 121 5.03 9.75 -13.20
C ILE A 121 4.89 11.23 -13.60
N LYS A 122 4.76 11.51 -14.91
CA LYS A 122 4.53 12.86 -15.42
C LYS A 122 3.22 13.45 -14.89
N GLU A 123 2.12 12.71 -14.91
CA GLU A 123 0.83 13.19 -14.42
C GLU A 123 0.84 13.50 -12.93
N VAL A 124 1.51 12.65 -12.12
CA VAL A 124 1.72 12.90 -10.69
C VAL A 124 2.55 14.17 -10.50
N TYR A 125 3.69 14.29 -11.20
CA TYR A 125 4.56 15.46 -11.09
C TYR A 125 3.83 16.76 -11.43
N GLU A 126 3.11 16.82 -12.56
CA GLU A 126 2.43 18.04 -12.99
C GLU A 126 1.24 18.41 -12.09
N ALA A 127 0.55 17.41 -11.54
CA ALA A 127 -0.48 17.64 -10.51
C ALA A 127 0.14 18.24 -9.23
N LEU A 128 1.25 17.68 -8.75
CA LEU A 128 1.97 18.22 -7.57
C LEU A 128 2.56 19.60 -7.85
N ARG A 129 3.07 19.83 -9.05
CA ARG A 129 3.71 21.08 -9.43
C ARG A 129 2.73 22.25 -9.52
N SER A 130 1.48 21.96 -9.86
CA SER A 130 0.36 22.92 -9.85
C SER A 130 -0.34 23.03 -8.50
N CYS A 131 0.05 22.20 -7.51
CA CYS A 131 -0.51 22.22 -6.17
C CYS A 131 -0.03 23.43 -5.37
N PRO A 132 -0.92 24.14 -4.63
CA PRO A 132 -0.51 25.17 -3.67
C PRO A 132 0.49 24.68 -2.62
N GLN A 133 0.47 23.38 -2.29
CA GLN A 133 1.38 22.74 -1.33
C GLN A 133 2.72 22.31 -1.94
N TRP A 134 3.06 22.67 -3.19
CA TRP A 134 4.30 22.26 -3.87
C TRP A 134 5.58 22.47 -3.03
N ASN A 135 5.65 23.61 -2.33
CA ASN A 135 6.79 23.94 -1.47
C ASN A 135 6.84 23.12 -0.18
N GLU A 136 5.88 22.25 0.05
CA GLU A 136 5.84 21.35 1.20
C GLU A 136 6.01 19.88 0.74
N ILE A 137 6.22 19.61 -0.55
CA ILE A 137 6.22 18.24 -1.08
C ILE A 137 7.64 17.67 -1.26
N LEU A 138 7.83 16.44 -0.78
CA LEU A 138 8.85 15.50 -1.25
C LEU A 138 8.15 14.37 -2.03
N PHE A 139 8.36 14.34 -3.34
CA PHE A 139 7.90 13.27 -4.19
C PHE A 139 9.03 12.25 -4.39
N LEU A 140 8.79 11.02 -3.94
CA LEU A 140 9.66 9.86 -4.06
C LEU A 140 9.12 8.94 -5.15
N ILE A 141 9.96 8.58 -6.10
CA ILE A 141 9.70 7.52 -7.07
C ILE A 141 10.71 6.42 -6.78
N THR A 142 10.25 5.21 -6.50
CA THR A 142 11.11 4.05 -6.28
C THR A 142 10.53 2.83 -6.97
N TYR A 143 11.27 1.72 -7.03
CA TYR A 143 10.75 0.46 -7.55
C TYR A 143 10.71 -0.59 -6.45
N ASP A 144 9.68 -1.43 -6.46
CA ASP A 144 9.52 -2.54 -5.51
C ASP A 144 10.64 -3.60 -5.66
N GLU A 145 11.15 -3.81 -6.88
CA GLU A 145 12.26 -4.70 -7.21
C GLU A 145 13.11 -4.27 -8.42
N HIS A 146 14.06 -5.11 -8.82
CA HIS A 146 15.12 -4.82 -9.80
C HIS A 146 14.80 -5.21 -11.27
N GLY A 147 13.78 -6.05 -11.51
CA GLY A 147 13.31 -6.37 -12.87
C GLY A 147 14.08 -7.45 -13.62
N GLY A 148 14.92 -8.22 -12.94
CA GLY A 148 15.71 -9.29 -13.56
C GLY A 148 16.92 -8.81 -14.37
N PHE A 149 17.15 -7.51 -14.48
CA PHE A 149 18.30 -6.96 -15.17
C PHE A 149 19.59 -7.14 -14.36
N PHE A 150 20.72 -7.29 -15.06
CA PHE A 150 22.02 -7.36 -14.42
C PHE A 150 22.35 -6.05 -13.70
N ASP A 151 22.69 -6.15 -12.43
CA ASP A 151 23.28 -5.07 -11.65
C ASP A 151 24.69 -5.48 -11.19
N HIS A 152 25.66 -4.58 -11.38
CA HIS A 152 27.07 -4.86 -11.08
C HIS A 152 27.41 -4.75 -9.60
N VAL A 153 26.55 -4.17 -8.77
CA VAL A 153 26.80 -3.98 -7.33
C VAL A 153 26.30 -5.21 -6.58
N PRO A 154 27.18 -5.94 -5.87
CA PRO A 154 26.75 -7.04 -5.02
C PRO A 154 25.79 -6.56 -3.93
N PRO A 155 24.68 -7.29 -3.66
CA PRO A 155 23.76 -6.95 -2.58
C PRO A 155 24.48 -6.82 -1.21
N PRO A 156 24.29 -5.70 -0.49
CA PRO A 156 24.86 -5.54 0.84
C PRO A 156 24.37 -6.62 1.83
N SER A 157 25.29 -7.11 2.66
CA SER A 157 25.01 -8.11 3.71
C SER A 157 25.66 -7.80 5.05
N ALA A 158 26.60 -6.86 5.10
CA ALA A 158 27.28 -6.49 6.33
C ALA A 158 26.34 -5.69 7.25
N GLY A 159 26.14 -6.16 8.48
CA GLY A 159 25.39 -5.44 9.51
C GLY A 159 23.88 -5.32 9.27
N VAL A 160 23.36 -5.96 8.21
CA VAL A 160 21.95 -5.91 7.80
C VAL A 160 21.10 -6.71 8.81
N PRO A 161 20.32 -6.09 9.72
CA PRO A 161 19.63 -6.82 10.79
C PRO A 161 18.45 -7.64 10.28
N ASN A 162 18.22 -8.84 10.81
CA ASN A 162 16.95 -9.53 10.56
C ASN A 162 15.77 -8.66 11.08
N PRO A 163 14.67 -8.54 10.32
CA PRO A 163 13.45 -7.85 10.73
C PRO A 163 12.68 -8.68 11.77
N ASP A 164 13.20 -8.73 13.00
CA ASP A 164 12.59 -9.31 14.22
C ASP A 164 12.34 -10.81 14.22
N GLY A 165 13.33 -11.57 13.78
CA GLY A 165 13.29 -13.03 13.75
C GLY A 165 12.44 -13.62 12.62
N ARG A 166 12.01 -12.81 11.64
CA ARG A 166 11.28 -13.30 10.47
C ARG A 166 12.17 -14.24 9.66
N LEU A 167 11.59 -15.33 9.18
CA LEU A 167 12.27 -16.33 8.36
C LEU A 167 11.56 -16.45 7.02
N GLY A 168 12.35 -16.68 5.97
CA GLY A 168 11.83 -17.04 4.66
C GLY A 168 11.01 -18.33 4.76
N PRO A 169 10.11 -18.60 3.80
CA PRO A 169 9.35 -19.83 3.84
C PRO A 169 10.25 -21.05 3.56
N PRO A 170 9.81 -22.25 3.96
CA PRO A 170 10.47 -23.50 3.62
C PRO A 170 10.58 -23.72 2.09
N PRO A 171 11.58 -24.48 1.63
CA PRO A 171 12.58 -25.21 2.42
C PRO A 171 13.78 -24.35 2.86
N TYR A 172 13.92 -23.13 2.34
CA TYR A 172 15.17 -22.37 2.44
C TYR A 172 15.34 -21.63 3.77
N ASN A 173 14.25 -21.18 4.41
CA ASN A 173 14.25 -20.55 5.74
C ASN A 173 15.34 -19.46 5.93
N PHE A 174 15.58 -18.63 4.93
CA PHE A 174 16.63 -17.60 4.99
C PHE A 174 16.30 -16.51 6.03
N ASN A 175 17.34 -15.91 6.61
CA ASN A 175 17.25 -15.04 7.78
C ASN A 175 17.02 -13.55 7.47
N PHE A 176 16.76 -13.15 6.23
CA PHE A 176 16.67 -11.73 5.85
C PHE A 176 17.80 -10.88 6.45
N ASP A 177 19.03 -11.38 6.44
CA ASP A 177 20.24 -10.71 6.95
C ASP A 177 21.09 -10.16 5.80
N ARG A 178 20.44 -9.88 4.67
CA ARG A 178 21.01 -9.26 3.46
C ARG A 178 19.94 -8.47 2.71
N LEU A 179 20.39 -7.51 1.92
CA LEU A 179 19.53 -6.76 1.01
C LEU A 179 19.34 -7.49 -0.32
N GLY A 180 18.39 -7.00 -1.11
CA GLY A 180 18.19 -7.40 -2.50
C GLY A 180 19.14 -6.67 -3.46
N LEU A 181 18.92 -6.91 -4.75
CA LEU A 181 19.55 -6.11 -5.81
C LEU A 181 19.04 -4.66 -5.75
N ARG A 182 19.84 -3.74 -6.31
CA ARG A 182 19.51 -2.32 -6.32
C ARG A 182 18.25 -2.07 -7.16
N VAL A 183 17.52 -1.06 -6.74
CA VAL A 183 16.38 -0.50 -7.46
C VAL A 183 16.62 0.98 -7.73
N PRO A 184 16.07 1.57 -8.80
CA PRO A 184 16.10 3.01 -8.98
C PRO A 184 15.31 3.73 -7.87
N THR A 185 15.81 4.89 -7.44
CA THR A 185 15.10 5.78 -6.52
C THR A 185 15.38 7.23 -6.90
N ILE A 186 14.33 8.02 -7.09
CA ILE A 186 14.38 9.42 -7.51
C ILE A 186 13.62 10.26 -6.49
N PHE A 187 14.21 11.38 -6.09
CA PHE A 187 13.60 12.36 -5.20
C PHE A 187 13.35 13.66 -5.96
N VAL A 188 12.14 14.19 -5.83
CA VAL A 188 11.69 15.40 -6.52
C VAL A 188 11.07 16.35 -5.51
N SER A 189 11.68 17.52 -5.36
CA SER A 189 11.23 18.55 -4.42
C SER A 189 11.88 19.90 -4.76
N PRO A 190 11.23 21.05 -4.50
CA PRO A 190 11.90 22.34 -4.62
C PRO A 190 13.04 22.53 -3.61
N TRP A 191 13.18 21.65 -2.61
CA TRP A 191 14.24 21.70 -1.61
C TRP A 191 15.51 20.93 -1.98
N ILE A 192 15.60 20.45 -3.23
CA ILE A 192 16.74 19.64 -3.72
C ILE A 192 17.49 20.42 -4.81
N GLU A 193 18.81 20.54 -4.65
CA GLU A 193 19.68 21.11 -5.68
C GLU A 193 19.63 20.28 -6.99
N PRO A 194 19.55 20.92 -8.17
CA PRO A 194 19.53 20.18 -9.42
C PRO A 194 20.81 19.37 -9.63
N GLY A 195 20.66 18.13 -10.11
CA GLY A 195 21.79 17.22 -10.33
C GLY A 195 22.34 16.56 -9.05
N THR A 196 21.64 16.65 -7.92
CA THR A 196 22.03 15.96 -6.69
C THR A 196 22.02 14.44 -6.89
N VAL A 197 23.14 13.79 -6.56
CA VAL A 197 23.28 12.33 -6.48
C VAL A 197 23.76 11.98 -5.07
N VAL A 198 22.99 11.15 -4.36
CA VAL A 198 23.35 10.65 -3.03
C VAL A 198 23.64 9.16 -3.12
N HIS A 199 24.87 8.76 -2.78
CA HIS A 199 25.31 7.37 -2.93
C HIS A 199 24.99 6.50 -1.71
N ARG A 200 25.06 7.06 -0.49
CA ARG A 200 24.82 6.35 0.78
C ARG A 200 24.14 7.24 1.80
N PRO A 201 23.39 6.66 2.75
CA PRO A 201 22.75 7.43 3.81
C PRO A 201 23.74 7.91 4.87
N ARG A 202 23.28 8.87 5.68
CA ARG A 202 23.78 9.06 7.06
C ARG A 202 22.84 8.30 7.99
N GLY A 203 23.01 6.98 8.06
CA GLY A 203 22.15 6.12 8.85
C GLY A 203 22.55 6.04 10.33
N PRO A 204 21.72 5.40 11.16
CA PRO A 204 21.98 5.20 12.58
C PRO A 204 23.15 4.23 12.86
N ASP A 205 23.57 3.45 11.86
CA ASP A 205 24.73 2.55 11.92
C ASP A 205 25.68 2.81 10.74
N PRO A 206 27.01 2.62 10.89
CA PRO A 206 27.96 2.76 9.77
C PRO A 206 27.69 1.83 8.58
N THR A 207 26.94 0.74 8.78
CA THR A 207 26.54 -0.21 7.75
C THR A 207 25.19 0.09 7.12
N SER A 208 24.45 1.08 7.64
CA SER A 208 23.14 1.47 7.11
C SER A 208 23.21 1.76 5.61
N GLU A 209 22.24 1.25 4.86
CA GLU A 209 22.07 1.51 3.43
C GLU A 209 20.68 2.12 3.17
N PHE A 210 20.50 2.70 1.98
CA PHE A 210 19.16 2.99 1.46
C PHE A 210 18.54 1.71 0.93
N GLU A 211 17.31 1.43 1.39
CA GLU A 211 16.47 0.30 0.98
C GLU A 211 15.00 0.62 1.33
N HIS A 212 14.05 -0.23 0.97
CA HIS A 212 12.62 0.05 1.14
C HIS A 212 12.19 0.49 2.54
N SER A 213 12.81 -0.05 3.60
CA SER A 213 12.52 0.36 4.98
C SER A 213 13.10 1.73 5.37
N SER A 214 13.85 2.38 4.47
CA SER A 214 14.20 3.79 4.57
C SER A 214 12.97 4.70 4.48
N ILE A 215 11.91 4.23 3.80
CA ILE A 215 10.65 4.98 3.71
C ILE A 215 9.98 5.10 5.07
N PRO A 216 9.62 4.01 5.78
CA PRO A 216 9.07 4.13 7.13
C PRO A 216 10.02 4.72 8.15
N ALA A 217 11.34 4.52 8.02
CA ALA A 217 12.32 5.22 8.85
C ALA A 217 12.19 6.74 8.69
N THR A 218 12.03 7.20 7.44
CA THR A 218 11.85 8.62 7.10
C THR A 218 10.50 9.13 7.59
N VAL A 219 9.41 8.40 7.35
CA VAL A 219 8.05 8.72 7.84
C VAL A 219 8.03 8.85 9.36
N LYS A 220 8.63 7.89 10.07
CA LYS A 220 8.78 7.97 11.53
C LYS A 220 9.48 9.24 11.97
N LYS A 221 10.59 9.59 11.29
CA LYS A 221 11.39 10.78 11.63
C LYS A 221 10.62 12.07 11.37
N ILE A 222 9.96 12.19 10.22
CA ILE A 222 9.18 13.37 9.83
C ILE A 222 7.97 13.56 10.76
N PHE A 223 7.22 12.50 11.06
CA PHE A 223 6.02 12.59 11.90
C PHE A 223 6.26 12.37 13.39
N GLY A 224 7.51 12.23 13.83
CA GLY A 224 7.84 12.02 15.24
C GLY A 224 7.21 10.77 15.87
N LEU A 225 7.00 9.70 15.08
CA LEU A 225 6.34 8.49 15.59
C LEU A 225 7.18 7.86 16.71
N LYS A 226 6.54 7.28 17.72
CA LYS A 226 7.23 6.79 18.93
C LYS A 226 8.12 5.58 18.69
N GLN A 227 7.69 4.66 17.82
CA GLN A 227 8.28 3.32 17.68
C GLN A 227 8.80 3.13 16.26
N PHE A 228 9.83 2.30 16.09
CA PHE A 228 10.13 1.69 14.78
C PHE A 228 9.21 0.49 14.59
N LEU A 229 9.00 0.09 13.35
CA LEU A 229 8.15 -1.06 13.01
C LEU A 229 8.91 -2.36 13.24
N THR A 230 10.21 -2.34 12.96
CA THR A 230 11.15 -3.45 13.05
C THR A 230 12.57 -2.97 13.33
N LYS A 231 13.49 -3.92 13.58
CA LYS A 231 14.93 -3.63 13.57
C LYS A 231 15.46 -3.17 12.20
N ARG A 232 14.77 -3.49 11.10
CA ARG A 232 15.21 -3.14 9.74
C ARG A 232 15.05 -1.64 9.47
N ASP A 233 13.86 -1.06 9.70
CA ASP A 233 13.64 0.38 9.57
C ASP A 233 14.33 1.18 10.69
N GLN A 234 14.58 0.56 11.85
CA GLN A 234 15.48 1.17 12.85
C GLN A 234 16.92 1.32 12.34
N TRP A 235 17.40 0.41 11.50
CA TRP A 235 18.75 0.43 10.94
C TRP A 235 18.84 1.22 9.62
N ALA A 236 17.76 1.31 8.86
CA ALA A 236 17.77 1.92 7.53
C ALA A 236 18.14 3.41 7.54
N GLY A 237 18.75 3.87 6.45
CA GLY A 237 18.99 5.29 6.22
C GLY A 237 17.70 6.11 6.10
N THR A 238 17.73 7.39 6.48
CA THR A 238 16.60 8.32 6.27
C THR A 238 16.92 9.31 5.14
N PHE A 239 15.89 9.81 4.45
CA PHE A 239 16.06 10.62 3.24
C PHE A 239 16.33 12.10 3.48
N ASP A 240 16.38 12.59 4.72
CA ASP A 240 16.59 14.02 5.01
C ASP A 240 17.86 14.61 4.39
N ILE A 241 18.89 13.79 4.15
CA ILE A 241 20.11 14.21 3.47
C ILE A 241 19.86 14.74 2.04
N VAL A 242 18.76 14.34 1.39
CA VAL A 242 18.43 14.79 0.03
C VAL A 242 17.94 16.25 0.03
N LEU A 243 17.34 16.70 1.13
CA LEU A 243 16.84 18.07 1.30
C LEU A 243 18.00 19.00 1.65
N ASN A 244 18.75 19.41 0.63
CA ASN A 244 20.04 20.10 0.77
C ASN A 244 19.96 21.62 0.59
N ARG A 245 18.75 22.19 0.62
CA ARG A 245 18.51 23.64 0.47
C ARG A 245 17.85 24.27 1.68
N HIS A 246 18.15 25.56 1.90
CA HIS A 246 17.49 26.39 2.91
C HIS A 246 16.30 27.20 2.37
N THR A 247 16.17 27.30 1.04
CA THR A 247 15.05 27.97 0.37
C THR A 247 14.56 27.13 -0.81
N PRO A 248 13.24 27.07 -1.06
CA PRO A 248 12.70 26.31 -2.17
C PRO A 248 13.13 26.95 -3.49
N ARG A 249 13.40 26.10 -4.46
CA ARG A 249 13.73 26.48 -5.83
C ARG A 249 12.51 27.03 -6.55
N THR A 250 12.73 28.08 -7.34
CA THR A 250 11.69 28.71 -8.18
C THR A 250 11.80 28.30 -9.65
N ASP A 251 12.84 27.55 -10.02
CA ASP A 251 13.15 27.11 -11.38
C ASP A 251 12.71 25.66 -11.69
N CYS A 252 11.91 25.03 -10.81
CA CYS A 252 11.35 23.72 -11.07
C CYS A 252 10.42 23.77 -12.30
N PRO A 253 10.60 22.90 -13.32
CA PRO A 253 9.73 22.83 -14.49
C PRO A 253 8.26 22.76 -14.11
N VAL A 254 7.39 23.41 -14.89
CA VAL A 254 5.93 23.31 -14.66
C VAL A 254 5.36 22.08 -15.37
N THR A 255 5.98 21.69 -16.48
CA THR A 255 5.59 20.54 -17.30
C THR A 255 6.83 19.74 -17.70
N LEU A 256 6.65 18.43 -17.90
CA LEU A 256 7.66 17.52 -18.44
C LEU A 256 7.39 17.19 -19.91
N ASN A 257 8.40 16.66 -20.60
CA ASN A 257 8.21 16.15 -21.96
C ASN A 257 7.28 14.93 -21.95
N ASN A 258 6.50 14.76 -23.01
CA ASN A 258 5.67 13.58 -23.17
C ASN A 258 6.57 12.34 -23.35
N PRO A 259 6.32 11.23 -22.62
CA PRO A 259 6.99 9.97 -22.87
C PRO A 259 6.80 9.52 -24.32
N VAL A 260 7.85 8.96 -24.90
CA VAL A 260 7.80 8.38 -26.25
C VAL A 260 7.28 6.96 -26.11
N LYS A 261 6.25 6.61 -26.89
CA LYS A 261 5.74 5.24 -26.95
C LYS A 261 6.86 4.29 -27.36
N LEU A 262 7.10 3.24 -26.58
CA LEU A 262 8.21 2.31 -26.81
C LEU A 262 7.77 1.01 -27.47
N ARG A 263 6.46 0.70 -27.44
CA ARG A 263 5.91 -0.50 -28.05
C ARG A 263 4.79 -0.14 -29.03
N ASP A 264 4.86 -0.75 -30.22
CA ASP A 264 3.77 -0.67 -31.20
C ASP A 264 2.63 -1.67 -30.91
N VAL A 265 2.69 -2.34 -29.76
CA VAL A 265 1.70 -3.35 -29.35
C VAL A 265 0.56 -2.64 -28.60
N GLU A 266 -0.67 -2.99 -28.93
CA GLU A 266 -1.86 -2.55 -28.19
C GLU A 266 -2.10 -3.45 -26.98
N ALA A 267 -2.83 -2.94 -25.98
CA ALA A 267 -3.22 -3.72 -24.83
C ALA A 267 -3.99 -4.97 -25.28
N ASN A 268 -3.56 -6.15 -24.81
CA ASN A 268 -4.19 -7.42 -25.16
C ASN A 268 -5.00 -7.95 -23.98
N GLU A 269 -6.21 -7.41 -23.82
CA GLU A 269 -7.06 -7.74 -22.67
C GLU A 269 -7.65 -9.16 -22.72
N MET A 270 -7.56 -9.83 -23.88
CA MET A 270 -8.01 -11.21 -24.10
C MET A 270 -6.93 -12.25 -23.82
N ARG A 271 -5.67 -11.83 -23.57
CA ARG A 271 -4.59 -12.76 -23.20
C ARG A 271 -4.86 -13.39 -21.84
N GLN A 272 -4.25 -14.54 -21.61
CA GLN A 272 -4.23 -15.14 -20.27
C GLN A 272 -3.45 -14.22 -19.30
N ILE A 273 -3.96 -14.12 -18.07
CA ILE A 273 -3.30 -13.37 -17.00
C ILE A 273 -1.90 -13.89 -16.68
N SER A 274 -1.02 -12.97 -16.25
CA SER A 274 0.31 -13.31 -15.72
C SER A 274 0.22 -13.90 -14.32
N GLU A 275 1.30 -14.53 -13.82
CA GLU A 275 1.38 -15.03 -12.44
C GLU A 275 1.06 -13.92 -11.42
N PHE A 276 1.59 -12.71 -11.64
CA PHE A 276 1.25 -11.55 -10.81
C PHE A 276 -0.24 -11.21 -10.81
N GLN A 277 -0.87 -11.18 -11.99
CA GLN A 277 -2.30 -10.93 -12.12
C GLN A 277 -3.14 -12.07 -11.50
N GLU A 278 -2.67 -13.32 -11.55
CA GLU A 278 -3.29 -14.44 -10.82
C GLU A 278 -3.27 -14.20 -9.31
N GLU A 279 -2.15 -13.74 -8.76
CA GLU A 279 -2.04 -13.40 -7.34
C GLU A 279 -3.01 -12.29 -6.95
N LEU A 280 -3.15 -11.25 -7.79
CA LEU A 280 -4.14 -10.17 -7.59
C LEU A 280 -5.59 -10.67 -7.62
N VAL A 281 -5.91 -11.66 -8.44
CA VAL A 281 -7.25 -12.29 -8.45
C VAL A 281 -7.46 -13.19 -7.24
N GLN A 282 -6.47 -13.97 -6.83
CA GLN A 282 -6.55 -14.82 -5.64
C GLN A 282 -6.68 -13.97 -4.36
N LEU A 283 -6.00 -12.84 -4.34
CA LEU A 283 -6.18 -11.78 -3.37
C LEU A 283 -7.64 -11.33 -3.34
N ALA A 284 -8.26 -11.11 -4.52
CA ALA A 284 -9.65 -10.62 -4.71
C ALA A 284 -10.65 -11.60 -4.17
N ALA A 285 -10.36 -12.87 -4.39
CA ALA A 285 -11.16 -13.94 -3.86
C ALA A 285 -11.21 -13.91 -2.34
N VAL A 286 -10.07 -13.68 -1.67
CA VAL A 286 -10.05 -13.60 -0.21
C VAL A 286 -10.82 -12.38 0.31
N LEU A 287 -10.76 -11.24 -0.39
CA LEU A 287 -11.52 -10.07 0.03
C LEU A 287 -13.05 -10.28 -0.11
N ARG A 288 -13.49 -10.90 -1.21
CA ARG A 288 -14.92 -11.17 -1.46
C ARG A 288 -15.47 -12.40 -0.73
N GLY A 289 -14.61 -13.17 -0.05
CA GLY A 289 -14.98 -14.40 0.67
C GLY A 289 -14.90 -15.69 -0.15
N ASP A 290 -14.52 -15.58 -1.42
CA ASP A 290 -14.34 -16.69 -2.37
C ASP A 290 -13.11 -17.54 -2.07
N GLY A 291 -12.20 -17.08 -1.21
CA GLY A 291 -11.03 -17.86 -0.76
C GLY A 291 -11.37 -19.17 -0.02
N LYS A 292 -12.65 -19.41 0.30
CA LYS A 292 -13.16 -20.65 0.90
C LYS A 292 -13.81 -21.60 -0.11
N LYS A 293 -13.98 -21.17 -1.36
CA LYS A 293 -14.62 -21.98 -2.41
C LYS A 293 -13.64 -23.03 -2.92
N GLU A 294 -14.15 -24.18 -3.36
CA GLU A 294 -13.34 -25.29 -3.91
C GLU A 294 -12.53 -24.92 -5.16
N ILE A 295 -12.91 -23.82 -5.82
CA ILE A 295 -12.19 -23.32 -7.00
C ILE A 295 -10.89 -22.58 -6.63
N TYR A 296 -10.71 -22.15 -5.37
CA TYR A 296 -9.51 -21.43 -4.93
C TYR A 296 -8.33 -22.38 -4.61
N PRO A 297 -7.06 -21.99 -4.83
CA PRO A 297 -6.63 -20.79 -5.55
C PRO A 297 -6.56 -20.99 -7.08
N LYS A 298 -6.21 -22.20 -7.54
CA LYS A 298 -5.78 -22.42 -8.93
C LYS A 298 -6.91 -22.48 -9.96
N LYS A 299 -8.01 -23.17 -9.65
CA LYS A 299 -9.12 -23.31 -10.62
C LYS A 299 -9.87 -21.99 -10.85
N LEU A 300 -9.82 -21.07 -9.88
CA LEU A 300 -10.43 -19.75 -9.98
C LEU A 300 -9.81 -18.94 -11.13
N VAL A 301 -8.48 -18.98 -11.23
CA VAL A 301 -7.71 -18.19 -12.20
C VAL A 301 -7.46 -18.94 -13.52
N GLU A 302 -7.80 -20.22 -13.56
CA GLU A 302 -7.57 -21.08 -14.72
C GLU A 302 -8.29 -20.53 -15.97
N LYS A 303 -7.51 -20.19 -17.00
CA LYS A 303 -7.97 -19.65 -18.30
C LYS A 303 -8.67 -18.28 -18.21
N MET A 304 -8.47 -17.53 -17.13
CA MET A 304 -8.98 -16.18 -17.01
C MET A 304 -8.22 -15.23 -17.94
N SER A 305 -8.95 -14.43 -18.70
CA SER A 305 -8.40 -13.32 -19.49
C SER A 305 -8.10 -12.09 -18.61
N VAL A 306 -7.26 -11.18 -19.10
CA VAL A 306 -6.93 -9.93 -18.39
C VAL A 306 -8.18 -9.10 -18.08
N VAL A 307 -9.14 -9.00 -19.02
CA VAL A 307 -10.40 -8.26 -18.81
C VAL A 307 -11.29 -8.92 -17.75
N GLU A 308 -11.39 -10.25 -17.74
CA GLU A 308 -12.16 -10.99 -16.73
C GLU A 308 -11.52 -10.83 -15.34
N ALA A 309 -10.20 -10.86 -15.26
CA ALA A 309 -9.45 -10.70 -14.02
C ALA A 309 -9.58 -9.28 -13.45
N ALA A 310 -9.46 -8.25 -14.30
CA ALA A 310 -9.69 -6.86 -13.90
C ALA A 310 -11.10 -6.69 -13.34
N SER A 311 -12.12 -7.13 -14.09
CA SER A 311 -13.51 -7.06 -13.64
C SER A 311 -13.76 -7.86 -12.36
N TYR A 312 -13.09 -8.99 -12.16
CA TYR A 312 -13.17 -9.74 -10.91
C TYR A 312 -12.54 -8.97 -9.73
N CYS A 313 -11.40 -8.32 -9.91
CA CYS A 313 -10.77 -7.51 -8.87
C CYS A 313 -11.66 -6.31 -8.50
N GLU A 314 -12.15 -5.57 -9.49
CA GLU A 314 -13.05 -4.43 -9.32
C GLU A 314 -14.29 -4.80 -8.49
N ASN A 315 -14.99 -5.84 -8.94
CA ASN A 315 -16.22 -6.29 -8.31
C ASN A 315 -15.99 -6.81 -6.88
N ALA A 316 -14.81 -7.37 -6.59
CA ALA A 316 -14.49 -7.90 -5.26
C ALA A 316 -14.33 -6.78 -4.26
N LEU A 317 -13.68 -5.73 -4.71
CA LEU A 317 -13.44 -4.56 -3.92
C LEU A 317 -14.71 -3.72 -3.73
N LYS A 318 -15.49 -3.52 -4.79
CA LYS A 318 -16.82 -2.90 -4.70
C LYS A 318 -17.71 -3.62 -3.69
N SER A 319 -17.73 -4.95 -3.75
CA SER A 319 -18.46 -5.77 -2.77
C SER A 319 -17.95 -5.54 -1.35
N PHE A 320 -16.64 -5.50 -1.14
CA PHE A 320 -16.05 -5.24 0.17
C PHE A 320 -16.39 -3.88 0.73
N PHE A 321 -16.26 -2.82 -0.06
CA PHE A 321 -16.63 -1.48 0.39
C PHE A 321 -18.11 -1.38 0.71
N ASN A 322 -18.98 -2.00 -0.09
CA ASN A 322 -20.42 -2.04 0.20
C ASN A 322 -20.69 -2.74 1.54
N GLU A 323 -20.03 -3.86 1.83
CA GLU A 323 -20.17 -4.52 3.13
C GLU A 323 -19.56 -3.70 4.28
N CYS A 324 -18.51 -2.93 4.03
CA CYS A 324 -17.94 -2.00 5.00
C CYS A 324 -18.90 -0.85 5.34
N GLU A 325 -19.52 -0.24 4.34
CA GLU A 325 -20.52 0.82 4.57
C GLU A 325 -21.75 0.27 5.31
N LYS A 326 -22.27 -0.90 4.92
CA LYS A 326 -23.35 -1.56 5.68
C LYS A 326 -22.95 -1.84 7.13
N ALA A 327 -21.72 -2.30 7.37
CA ALA A 327 -21.25 -2.55 8.73
C ALA A 327 -21.23 -1.25 9.55
N LYS A 328 -20.76 -0.14 8.97
CA LYS A 328 -20.80 1.19 9.61
C LYS A 328 -22.21 1.67 9.91
N GLU A 329 -23.11 1.57 8.94
CA GLU A 329 -24.53 1.94 9.11
C GLU A 329 -25.21 1.15 10.23
N ASN A 330 -24.78 -0.10 10.44
CA ASN A 330 -25.25 -0.96 11.52
C ASN A 330 -24.52 -0.75 12.86
N GLY A 331 -23.65 0.26 12.97
CA GLY A 331 -22.95 0.60 14.20
C GLY A 331 -21.76 -0.31 14.54
N ALA A 332 -21.17 -0.97 13.55
CA ALA A 332 -19.92 -1.71 13.74
C ALA A 332 -18.79 -0.79 14.20
N ASP A 333 -17.95 -1.30 15.10
CA ASP A 333 -16.80 -0.57 15.63
C ASP A 333 -15.79 -0.25 14.52
N GLU A 334 -15.18 0.93 14.57
CA GLU A 334 -14.25 1.39 13.54
C GLU A 334 -12.99 0.49 13.40
N SER A 335 -12.64 -0.27 14.43
CA SER A 335 -11.54 -1.24 14.41
C SER A 335 -11.91 -2.59 13.79
N GLN A 336 -13.19 -2.82 13.50
CA GLN A 336 -13.68 -4.07 12.94
C GLN A 336 -13.16 -4.29 11.52
N VAL A 337 -12.75 -5.53 11.22
CA VAL A 337 -12.42 -5.99 9.87
C VAL A 337 -13.64 -6.71 9.29
N VAL A 338 -14.13 -6.23 8.15
CA VAL A 338 -15.26 -6.85 7.45
C VAL A 338 -14.80 -8.05 6.64
N VAL A 339 -15.55 -9.14 6.74
CA VAL A 339 -15.29 -10.38 6.00
C VAL A 339 -16.50 -10.68 5.12
N CYS A 340 -16.36 -10.46 3.82
CA CYS A 340 -17.39 -10.77 2.84
C CYS A 340 -17.71 -12.28 2.83
N GLY A 341 -18.97 -12.63 2.55
CA GLY A 341 -19.40 -14.03 2.39
C GLY A 341 -19.70 -14.78 3.69
N LYS A 342 -19.53 -14.16 4.87
CA LYS A 342 -20.26 -14.60 6.07
C LYS A 342 -21.68 -14.02 5.97
N ASN A 343 -22.71 -14.85 6.08
CA ASN A 343 -24.04 -14.33 6.44
C ASN A 343 -23.82 -13.51 7.71
N ASN A 344 -23.96 -12.18 7.63
CA ASN A 344 -24.04 -11.33 8.81
C ASN A 344 -25.35 -11.66 9.53
N GLN A 345 -25.42 -12.84 10.14
CA GLN A 345 -26.26 -13.03 11.31
C GLN A 345 -25.62 -12.17 12.39
N ILE A 346 -26.08 -10.93 12.42
CA ILE A 346 -26.01 -10.06 13.59
C ILE A 346 -26.40 -10.94 14.78
N LEU A 347 -25.45 -11.22 15.66
CA LEU A 347 -25.78 -11.60 17.03
C LEU A 347 -26.57 -10.41 17.58
N GLN A 348 -27.90 -10.45 17.46
CA GLN A 348 -28.73 -9.59 18.26
C GLN A 348 -28.35 -9.85 19.71
N PRO A 349 -28.16 -8.81 20.54
CA PRO A 349 -27.97 -9.02 21.96
C PRO A 349 -29.17 -9.84 22.42
N SER A 350 -28.89 -11.01 23.00
CA SER A 350 -29.95 -11.86 23.51
C SER A 350 -30.76 -11.02 24.49
N ASN A 351 -32.04 -10.85 24.18
CA ASN A 351 -33.04 -10.31 25.11
C ASN A 351 -33.11 -11.26 26.31
N SER A 352 -32.18 -11.11 27.24
CA SER A 352 -32.30 -11.67 28.57
C SER A 352 -33.49 -10.96 29.21
N LYS A 353 -34.63 -11.66 29.25
CA LYS A 353 -35.80 -11.23 30.01
C LYS A 353 -35.33 -10.88 31.43
N PRO A 354 -35.73 -9.73 32.00
CA PRO A 354 -35.45 -9.45 33.39
C PRO A 354 -36.17 -10.50 34.24
N LYS A 355 -35.41 -11.29 35.02
CA LYS A 355 -35.99 -12.17 36.03
C LYS A 355 -36.75 -11.28 37.02
N SER A 356 -38.07 -11.47 37.10
CA SER A 356 -38.93 -10.69 37.97
C SER A 356 -38.48 -10.81 39.43
N LEU A 357 -38.24 -9.66 40.04
CA LEU A 357 -38.00 -9.49 41.46
C LEU A 357 -39.36 -9.39 42.16
N ALA A 358 -39.92 -10.51 42.64
CA ALA A 358 -40.94 -10.51 43.69
C ALA A 358 -41.25 -11.91 44.24
N ARG A 359 -41.21 -12.01 45.58
CA ARG A 359 -41.76 -13.03 46.49
C ARG A 359 -40.96 -14.33 46.68
N LYS A 360 -40.19 -14.37 47.76
CA LYS A 360 -40.68 -14.92 49.05
C LYS A 360 -39.70 -14.55 50.19
N PHE A 361 -39.91 -13.37 50.78
CA PHE A 361 -39.79 -13.21 52.22
C PHE A 361 -41.15 -13.62 52.82
N PHE A 362 -41.12 -14.18 54.04
CA PHE A 362 -42.22 -14.70 54.87
C PHE A 362 -42.54 -16.20 54.79
N ALA A 363 -41.88 -16.97 55.67
CA ALA A 363 -42.48 -17.69 56.82
C ALA A 363 -41.44 -18.69 57.37
N CYS A 364 -41.25 -18.95 58.65
CA CYS A 364 -41.56 -18.29 59.92
C CYS A 364 -40.57 -18.90 60.92
N PHE A 365 -40.17 -18.12 61.92
CA PHE A 365 -39.58 -18.66 63.14
C PHE A 365 -40.63 -19.51 63.89
N ALA A 366 -40.09 -20.48 64.62
CA ALA A 366 -40.60 -21.09 65.84
C ALA A 366 -41.58 -22.27 65.75
N CYS A 367 -41.09 -23.38 66.31
CA CYS A 367 -41.86 -24.31 67.13
C CYS A 367 -42.57 -23.56 68.29
N HIS A 368 -43.82 -23.95 68.54
CA HIS A 368 -44.65 -23.87 69.77
C HIS A 368 -44.58 -22.65 70.72
N GLY A 369 -45.75 -22.04 70.95
CA GLY A 369 -46.05 -21.10 72.03
C GLY A 369 -47.26 -20.26 71.73
#